data_AF-A0A2A2GZ35-F1
#
_entry.id   AF-A0A2A2GZ35-F1
#
_cell.length_a   1.000
_cell.length_b   1.000
_cell.length_c   1.000
_cell.angle_alpha   90.00
_cell.angle_beta   90.00
_cell.angle_gamma   90.00
#
_symmetry.space_group_name_H-M   'P 1'
#
loop_
_entity.id
_entity.type
_entity.pdbx_description
1 polymer ?
#
loop_
_entity_poly.entity_id
_entity_poly.type
_entity_poly.pdbx_seq_one_letter_code
_entity_poly.pdbx_strand_id
1 'polypeptide(L)'
;MKISLCVNYHLNNKIFDLSDVEVNRDNCQFPYYMLKKRLSLHGIEISTCDILSPKNADLTFYFDYSSDKYGFSKNNYLFLFESNIIKPLGWHLEIQKFSICYVKCKKLDI
;
A
#
# COMPACT_ATOMS: atom_id res chain seq x y z
N MET A 1 -16.39 -4.72 -3.04
CA MET A 1 -15.08 -4.74 -3.72
C MET A 1 -14.01 -5.08 -2.71
N LYS A 2 -13.04 -5.93 -3.07
CA LYS A 2 -11.98 -6.41 -2.19
C LYS A 2 -10.60 -6.03 -2.72
N ILE A 3 -9.81 -5.39 -1.88
CA ILE A 3 -8.46 -4.92 -2.17
C ILE A 3 -7.45 -5.76 -1.39
N SER A 4 -6.46 -6.30 -2.09
CA SER A 4 -5.28 -6.92 -1.47
C SER A 4 -4.15 -5.90 -1.35
N LEU A 5 -3.68 -5.68 -0.12
CA LEU A 5 -2.52 -4.85 0.16
C LEU A 5 -1.25 -5.71 0.16
N CYS A 6 -0.39 -5.50 -0.84
CA CYS A 6 0.80 -6.30 -1.08
C CYS A 6 2.01 -5.76 -0.29
N VAL A 7 2.23 -6.34 0.90
CA VAL A 7 3.33 -6.02 1.82
C VAL A 7 3.92 -7.30 2.41
N ASN A 8 5.17 -7.26 2.90
CA ASN A 8 5.83 -8.38 3.62
C ASN A 8 5.98 -8.13 5.13
N TYR A 9 5.41 -7.05 5.65
CA TYR A 9 5.51 -6.65 7.04
C TYR A 9 4.12 -6.38 7.61
N HIS A 10 4.01 -6.42 8.94
CA HIS A 10 2.76 -6.13 9.66
C HIS A 10 1.54 -6.88 9.09
N LEU A 11 1.75 -8.16 8.75
CA LEU A 11 0.76 -9.09 8.19
C LEU A 11 -0.39 -9.38 9.18
N ASN A 12 -1.36 -10.19 8.76
CA ASN A 12 -2.59 -10.47 9.50
C ASN A 12 -3.38 -9.19 9.83
N ASN A 13 -3.41 -8.23 8.89
CA ASN A 13 -4.02 -6.91 9.07
C ASN A 13 -3.45 -6.07 10.23
N LYS A 14 -2.31 -6.43 10.84
CA LYS A 14 -1.67 -5.65 11.90
C LYS A 14 -1.29 -4.24 11.45
N ILE A 15 -0.97 -4.06 10.17
CA ILE A 15 -0.72 -2.73 9.57
C ILE A 15 -1.90 -1.75 9.75
N PHE A 16 -3.11 -2.26 10.00
CA PHE A 16 -4.30 -1.45 10.23
C PHE A 16 -4.66 -1.27 11.71
N ASP A 17 -3.90 -1.86 12.63
CA ASP A 17 -4.19 -1.85 14.05
C ASP A 17 -3.38 -0.74 14.76
N LEU A 18 -4.07 0.27 15.27
CA LEU A 18 -3.44 1.36 16.02
C LEU A 18 -3.13 0.98 17.47
N SER A 19 -3.71 -0.10 17.98
CA SER A 19 -3.52 -0.57 19.36
C SER A 19 -2.29 -1.46 19.52
N ASP A 20 -1.76 -2.02 18.43
CA ASP A 20 -0.51 -2.79 18.44
C ASP A 20 0.68 -1.82 18.54
N VAL A 21 1.15 -1.58 19.77
CA VAL A 21 2.22 -0.62 20.08
C VAL A 21 3.56 -0.98 19.44
N GLU A 22 3.81 -2.28 19.23
CA GLU A 22 5.04 -2.78 18.58
C GLU A 22 5.05 -2.42 17.09
N VAL A 23 3.87 -2.44 16.46
CA VAL A 23 3.69 -2.15 15.03
C VAL A 23 3.45 -0.66 14.76
N ASN A 24 2.73 0.03 15.64
CA ASN A 24 2.36 1.44 15.54
C ASN A 24 3.29 2.37 16.31
N ARG A 25 4.60 2.25 16.07
CA ARG A 25 5.59 3.17 16.65
C ARG A 25 5.40 4.58 16.07
N ASP A 26 5.32 5.58 16.94
CA ASP A 26 5.17 7.00 16.56
C ASP A 26 3.94 7.27 15.67
N ASN A 27 2.87 6.50 15.85
CA ASN A 27 1.63 6.61 15.06
C ASN A 27 1.82 6.40 13.54
N CYS A 28 2.87 5.67 13.14
CA CYS A 28 3.21 5.44 11.74
C CYS A 28 2.14 4.64 10.97
N GLN A 29 1.26 3.90 11.66
CA GLN A 29 0.19 3.12 11.04
C GLN A 29 -1.09 3.93 10.80
N PHE A 30 -1.17 5.15 11.32
CA PHE A 30 -2.33 6.01 11.17
C PHE A 30 -2.80 6.20 9.72
N PRO A 31 -1.91 6.40 8.73
CA PRO A 31 -2.33 6.51 7.33
C PRO A 31 -3.02 5.22 6.81
N TYR A 32 -2.52 4.04 7.18
CA TYR A 32 -3.09 2.76 6.77
C TYR A 32 -4.44 2.50 7.45
N TYR A 33 -4.54 2.78 8.75
CA TYR A 33 -5.82 2.75 9.48
C TYR A 33 -6.86 3.67 8.81
N MET A 34 -6.48 4.91 8.49
CA MET A 34 -7.37 5.87 7.83
C MET A 34 -7.76 5.43 6.42
N LEU A 35 -6.84 4.81 5.67
CA LEU A 35 -7.14 4.21 4.37
C LEU A 35 -8.24 3.14 4.50
N LYS A 36 -8.06 2.17 5.40
CA LYS A 36 -9.05 1.10 5.63
C LYS A 36 -10.40 1.67 6.08
N LYS A 37 -10.39 2.63 7.01
CA LYS A 37 -11.60 3.30 7.49
C LYS A 37 -12.33 4.07 6.38
N ARG A 38 -11.61 4.79 5.52
CA ARG A 38 -12.23 5.52 4.41
C ARG A 38 -12.80 4.57 3.35
N LEU A 39 -12.08 3.51 3.00
CA LEU A 39 -12.58 2.50 2.06
C LEU A 39 -13.83 1.80 2.59
N SER A 40 -13.89 1.49 3.88
CA SER A 40 -15.06 0.82 4.46
C SER A 40 -16.33 1.68 4.41
N LEU A 41 -16.21 3.02 4.48
CA LEU A 41 -17.35 3.94 4.29
C LEU A 41 -17.97 3.83 2.88
N HIS A 42 -17.24 3.28 1.92
CA HIS A 42 -17.71 3.04 0.54
C HIS A 42 -18.01 1.56 0.27
N GLY A 43 -18.09 0.70 1.30
CA GLY A 43 -18.33 -0.74 1.12
C GLY A 43 -17.15 -1.47 0.45
N ILE A 44 -15.94 -0.93 0.58
CA ILE A 44 -14.72 -1.49 0.03
C ILE A 44 -13.91 -2.11 1.18
N GLU A 45 -13.59 -3.39 1.03
CA GLU A 45 -12.78 -4.12 2.00
C GLU A 45 -11.32 -4.12 1.55
N ILE A 46 -10.40 -3.89 2.48
CA ILE A 46 -8.96 -4.03 2.25
C ILE A 46 -8.36 -4.96 3.31
N SER A 47 -7.52 -5.89 2.87
CA SER A 47 -6.77 -6.80 3.74
C SER A 47 -5.35 -7.00 3.22
N THR A 48 -4.43 -7.39 4.11
CA THR A 48 -3.06 -7.76 3.74
C THR A 48 -3.05 -9.01 2.87
N CYS A 49 -2.03 -9.14 2.01
CA CYS A 49 -1.99 -10.16 0.96
C CYS A 49 -1.90 -11.61 1.45
N ASP A 50 -1.53 -11.82 2.72
CA ASP A 50 -1.59 -13.11 3.42
C ASP A 50 -3.04 -13.55 3.75
N ILE A 51 -3.95 -12.59 3.95
CA ILE A 51 -5.38 -12.86 4.19
C ILE A 51 -6.15 -12.93 2.86
N LEU A 52 -5.88 -11.98 1.95
CA LEU A 52 -6.50 -11.91 0.63
C LEU A 52 -5.42 -11.94 -0.43
N SER A 53 -5.21 -13.09 -1.07
CA SER A 53 -4.22 -13.20 -2.14
C SER A 53 -4.55 -12.26 -3.31
N PRO A 54 -3.54 -11.66 -3.97
CA PRO A 54 -3.75 -10.79 -5.14
C PRO A 54 -4.62 -11.41 -6.25
N LYS A 55 -4.49 -12.72 -6.47
CA LYS A 55 -5.27 -13.46 -7.48
C LYS A 55 -6.77 -13.49 -7.20
N ASN A 56 -7.16 -13.37 -5.93
CA ASN A 56 -8.55 -13.44 -5.49
C ASN A 56 -9.13 -12.04 -5.19
N ALA A 57 -8.36 -10.98 -5.40
CA ALA A 57 -8.78 -9.61 -5.17
C ALA A 57 -9.32 -8.96 -6.46
N ASP A 58 -10.25 -8.01 -6.30
CA ASP A 58 -10.73 -7.17 -7.42
C ASP A 58 -9.65 -6.19 -7.87
N LEU A 59 -8.81 -5.78 -6.91
CA LEU A 59 -7.77 -4.78 -7.06
C LEU A 59 -6.63 -5.01 -6.05
N THR A 60 -5.42 -4.59 -6.40
CA THR A 60 -4.24 -4.70 -5.54
C THR A 60 -3.51 -3.38 -5.39
N PHE A 61 -3.05 -3.10 -4.16
CA PHE A 61 -2.26 -1.94 -3.80
C PHE A 61 -0.82 -2.34 -3.46
N TYR A 62 0.13 -1.56 -3.99
CA TYR A 62 1.56 -1.70 -3.73
C TYR A 62 2.12 -0.36 -3.26
N PHE A 63 2.85 -0.36 -2.15
CA PHE A 63 3.62 0.78 -1.68
C PHE A 63 5.07 0.44 -1.93
N ASP A 64 5.62 0.97 -3.02
CA ASP A 64 6.87 0.50 -3.63
C ASP A 64 6.76 -0.88 -4.34
N TYR A 65 7.68 -1.17 -5.24
CA TYR A 65 7.73 -2.41 -6.00
C TYR A 65 9.09 -3.09 -5.83
N SER A 66 9.09 -4.27 -5.20
CA SER A 66 10.32 -5.04 -4.99
C SER A 66 10.35 -6.39 -5.70
N SER A 67 9.26 -6.83 -6.36
CA SER A 67 9.18 -7.98 -7.28
C SER A 67 7.73 -8.44 -7.50
N ASP A 68 7.53 -9.31 -8.49
CA ASP A 68 6.29 -10.06 -8.76
C ASP A 68 5.88 -11.07 -7.64
N LYS A 69 6.56 -11.06 -6.48
CA LYS A 69 6.46 -12.10 -5.43
C LYS A 69 5.03 -12.39 -4.96
N TYR A 70 4.19 -11.37 -4.86
CA TYR A 70 2.82 -11.51 -4.36
C TYR A 70 1.82 -11.92 -5.46
N GLY A 71 2.20 -11.81 -6.74
CA GLY A 71 1.29 -11.90 -7.88
C GLY A 71 0.56 -10.58 -8.14
N PHE A 72 -0.48 -10.64 -8.97
CA PHE A 72 -1.26 -9.49 -9.45
C PHE A 72 -2.75 -9.82 -9.46
N SER A 73 -3.58 -8.79 -9.34
CA SER A 73 -5.00 -8.85 -9.67
C SER A 73 -5.24 -8.33 -11.10
N LYS A 74 -6.51 -8.22 -11.49
CA LYS A 74 -6.90 -7.58 -12.76
C LYS A 74 -6.53 -6.09 -12.79
N ASN A 75 -6.61 -5.39 -11.65
CA ASN A 75 -6.36 -3.96 -11.53
C ASN A 75 -5.29 -3.70 -10.47
N ASN A 76 -4.13 -3.17 -10.86
CA ASN A 76 -3.01 -3.01 -9.94
C ASN A 76 -2.60 -1.54 -9.86
N TYR A 77 -2.50 -1.02 -8.64
CA TYR A 77 -2.08 0.36 -8.37
C TYR A 77 -0.79 0.38 -7.56
N LEU A 78 0.20 1.08 -8.08
CA LEU A 78 1.49 1.30 -7.42
C LEU A 78 1.55 2.74 -6.93
N PHE A 79 1.67 2.90 -5.61
CA PHE A 79 1.87 4.18 -4.96
C PHE A 79 3.36 4.43 -4.80
N LEU A 80 3.83 5.52 -5.41
CA LEU A 80 5.20 6.00 -5.29
C LEU A 80 5.18 7.28 -4.45
N PHE A 81 5.72 7.19 -3.24
CA PHE A 81 5.88 8.34 -2.36
C PHE A 81 7.21 9.01 -2.65
N GLU A 82 7.18 10.07 -3.44
CA GLU A 82 8.39 10.75 -3.87
C GLU A 82 8.68 11.98 -3.01
N SER A 83 9.97 12.13 -2.71
CA SER A 83 10.56 13.38 -2.24
C SER A 83 11.69 13.77 -3.20
N ASN A 84 12.04 15.06 -3.25
CA ASN A 84 13.12 15.57 -4.10
C ASN A 84 14.49 14.90 -3.84
N ILE A 85 14.64 14.12 -2.76
CA ILE A 85 15.87 13.44 -2.33
C ILE A 85 15.99 12.03 -2.94
N ILE A 86 14.89 11.41 -3.37
CA ILE A 86 14.91 10.08 -4.00
C ILE A 86 15.36 10.26 -5.45
N LYS A 87 16.63 9.95 -5.75
CA LYS A 87 17.18 10.03 -7.11
C LYS A 87 16.43 9.04 -8.03
N PRO A 88 16.08 9.42 -9.27
CA PRO A 88 15.39 8.56 -10.24
C PRO A 88 16.12 7.27 -10.66
N LEU A 89 17.35 7.06 -10.19
CA LEU A 89 18.24 5.97 -10.62
C LEU A 89 17.73 4.55 -10.28
N GLY A 90 16.70 4.41 -9.45
CA GLY A 90 16.05 3.13 -9.13
C GLY A 90 14.70 2.89 -9.84
N TRP A 91 14.30 3.78 -10.75
CA TRP A 91 12.96 3.74 -11.33
C TRP A 91 12.90 2.81 -12.54
N HIS A 92 12.35 1.62 -12.34
CA HIS A 92 11.95 0.75 -13.43
C HIS A 92 10.57 1.19 -13.95
N LEU A 93 10.54 2.27 -14.75
CA LEU A 93 9.30 2.82 -15.33
C LEU A 93 8.63 1.86 -16.34
N GLU A 94 9.33 0.81 -16.75
CA GLU A 94 8.85 -0.17 -17.73
C GLU A 94 7.85 -1.19 -17.14
N ILE A 95 7.40 -1.03 -15.89
CA ILE A 95 6.44 -1.96 -15.30
C ILE A 95 5.02 -1.64 -15.79
N GLN A 96 4.68 -2.17 -16.96
CA GLN A 96 3.38 -1.99 -17.63
C GLN A 96 2.17 -2.57 -16.86
N LYS A 97 2.41 -3.26 -15.74
CA LYS A 97 1.37 -3.93 -14.95
C LYS A 97 0.62 -3.01 -13.99
N PHE A 98 1.09 -1.79 -13.79
CA PHE A 98 0.54 -0.86 -12.79
C PHE A 98 -0.01 0.43 -13.39
N SER A 99 -1.12 0.89 -12.83
CA SER A 99 -1.42 2.32 -12.81
C SER A 99 -0.57 2.98 -11.72
N ILE A 100 0.26 3.96 -12.09
CA ILE A 100 1.17 4.63 -11.15
C ILE A 100 0.47 5.82 -10.50
N CYS A 101 0.49 5.87 -9.17
CA CYS A 101 0.01 6.97 -8.36
C CYS A 101 1.18 7.71 -7.70
N TYR A 102 1.52 8.89 -8.21
CA TYR A 102 2.53 9.76 -7.62
C TYR A 102 1.96 10.53 -6.43
N VAL A 103 2.57 10.35 -5.26
CA VAL A 103 2.25 11.13 -4.07
C VAL A 103 3.44 12.03 -3.77
N LYS A 104 3.29 13.32 -4.09
CA LYS A 104 4.30 14.33 -3.81
C LYS A 104 4.16 14.81 -2.37
N CYS A 105 5.11 14.44 -1.51
CA CYS A 105 5.17 14.97 -0.15
C CYS A 105 5.60 16.44 -0.22
N LYS A 106 4.72 17.37 0.17
CA LYS A 106 5.14 18.74 0.48
C LYS A 106 5.98 18.70 1.74
N LYS A 107 7.06 19.49 1.77
CA LYS A 107 7.85 19.70 2.98
C LYS A 107 6.90 20.21 4.06
N LEU A 108 6.87 19.55 5.22
CA LEU A 108 6.25 20.13 6.41
C LEU A 108 7.22 21.21 6.90
N ASP A 109 6.79 22.46 6.86
CA ASP A 109 7.48 23.53 7.56
C ASP A 109 7.24 23.30 9.06
N ILE A 110 8.26 22.78 9.74
CA ILE A 110 8.30 22.55 11.20
C ILE A 110 9.12 23.69 11.81
#